data_AF-A0A1H3J0L7-F1
#
_entry.id   AF-A0A1H3J0L7-F1
#
_cell.length_a   1.000
_cell.length_b   1.000
_cell.length_c   1.000
_cell.angle_alpha   90.00
_cell.angle_beta   90.00
_cell.angle_gamma   90.00
#
_symmetry.space_group_name_H-M   'P 1'
#
loop_
_entity.id
_entity.type
_entity.pdbx_description
1 polymer ?
#
loop_
_entity_poly.entity_id
_entity_poly.type
_entity_poly.pdbx_seq_one_letter_code
_entity_poly.pdbx_strand_id
1 'polypeptide(L)'
;MSVLLPCFLGKKVYQDSTNERYYVVKYEEPFGKTKKLALLFDQDNPVIFAVLNKDGDFLDSFFLSKKTTAASKNAMERYKKIADRKKQYRVTQDDLRDALKTPDEAKMKNENIMKHLVDEHLEDIKQLWPSRLLTLQKTDGKTNRSLILAALEEALELANGAKALQFLVRHRFDNYVPNLSIHFPAHPQLLEDVKKYYLTDNQVAIVQQFLLHAARTTPLDRHDLVELLLSTANKIDQIHYSKILRQLLSHLFKRAKDEVNQSPKDWLNHTIHDKKLKQSIALSLKKKTG
;
A
#
# COMPACT_ATOMS: atom_id res chain seq x y z
N MET A 1 16.31 -8.39 12.67
CA MET A 1 14.92 -8.37 12.16
C MET A 1 14.98 -7.93 10.71
N SER A 2 14.39 -8.69 9.79
CA SER A 2 14.32 -8.25 8.39
C SER A 2 13.38 -7.04 8.31
N VAL A 3 13.85 -5.96 7.69
CA VAL A 3 13.11 -4.71 7.54
C VAL A 3 12.61 -4.64 6.12
N LEU A 4 11.32 -4.35 5.94
CA LEU A 4 10.73 -4.14 4.62
C LEU A 4 11.55 -3.10 3.84
N LEU A 5 11.81 -3.37 2.56
CA LEU A 5 12.61 -2.48 1.71
C LEU A 5 12.07 -1.05 1.76
N PRO A 6 12.88 -0.03 2.09
CA PRO A 6 12.40 1.34 2.23
C PRO A 6 12.01 1.95 0.90
N CYS A 7 11.21 3.01 0.92
CA CYS A 7 10.95 3.90 -0.22
C CYS A 7 11.52 5.27 0.10
N PHE A 8 12.35 5.78 -0.81
CA PHE A 8 13.05 7.06 -0.66
C PHE A 8 12.32 8.20 -1.37
N LEU A 9 11.26 7.93 -2.14
CA LEU A 9 10.44 8.99 -2.73
C LEU A 9 10.01 10.01 -1.68
N GLY A 10 10.25 11.29 -1.99
CA GLY A 10 9.94 12.44 -1.16
C GLY A 10 10.97 12.74 -0.07
N LYS A 11 12.01 11.90 0.10
CA LYS A 11 13.10 12.17 1.06
C LYS A 11 13.96 13.34 0.59
N LYS A 12 14.28 14.22 1.54
CA LYS A 12 15.24 15.32 1.37
C LYS A 12 16.65 14.80 1.63
N VAL A 13 17.57 15.12 0.73
CA VAL A 13 19.00 14.81 0.80
C VAL A 13 19.73 16.12 0.92
N TYR A 14 20.29 16.41 2.09
CA TYR A 14 20.98 17.67 2.38
C TYR A 14 22.42 17.61 1.87
N GLN A 15 22.87 18.70 1.24
CA GLN A 15 24.23 18.82 0.70
C GLN A 15 25.24 19.22 1.77
N ASP A 16 24.78 19.89 2.82
CA ASP A 16 25.58 20.44 3.91
C ASP A 16 25.00 20.07 5.28
N SER A 17 25.83 20.17 6.31
CA SER A 17 25.44 19.96 7.70
C SER A 17 24.55 21.09 8.24
N THR A 18 24.43 22.20 7.51
CA THR A 18 23.58 23.35 7.85
C THR A 18 22.13 23.15 7.42
N ASN A 19 21.82 22.09 6.66
CA ASN A 19 20.48 21.74 6.17
C ASN A 19 19.79 22.82 5.31
N GLU A 20 20.55 23.75 4.74
CA GLU A 20 19.98 24.87 3.97
C GLU A 20 19.71 24.46 2.53
N ARG A 21 20.56 23.60 1.95
CA ARG A 21 20.40 23.10 0.58
C ARG A 21 20.08 21.61 0.58
N TYR A 22 18.98 21.26 -0.08
CA TYR A 22 18.55 19.88 -0.22
C TYR A 22 18.05 19.56 -1.62
N TYR A 23 18.19 18.30 -1.98
CA TYR A 23 17.55 17.69 -3.14
C TYR A 23 16.42 16.78 -2.68
N VAL A 24 15.41 16.57 -3.52
CA VAL A 24 14.30 15.63 -3.25
C VAL A 24 14.37 14.45 -4.19
N VAL A 25 14.28 13.23 -3.65
CA VAL A 25 14.12 12.03 -4.48
C VAL A 25 12.71 12.01 -5.06
N LYS A 26 12.54 12.29 -6.36
CA LYS A 26 11.22 12.25 -7.04
C LYS A 26 11.05 11.07 -8.00
N TYR A 27 12.11 10.28 -8.19
CA TYR A 27 12.07 9.06 -8.97
C TYR A 27 12.89 7.98 -8.27
N GLU A 28 12.35 6.78 -8.18
CA GLU A 28 13.10 5.59 -7.78
C GLU A 28 12.62 4.36 -8.55
N GLU A 29 13.52 3.45 -8.88
CA GLU A 29 13.17 2.13 -9.40
C GLU A 29 14.06 1.02 -8.85
N PRO A 30 13.52 -0.21 -8.67
CA PRO A 30 14.32 -1.35 -8.25
C PRO A 30 15.46 -1.63 -9.24
N PHE A 31 16.66 -1.90 -8.71
CA PHE A 31 17.83 -2.30 -9.48
C PHE A 31 18.47 -3.54 -8.85
N GLY A 32 18.22 -4.71 -9.43
CA GLY A 32 18.58 -5.97 -8.79
C GLY A 32 17.79 -6.20 -7.49
N LYS A 33 18.36 -7.00 -6.57
CA LYS A 33 17.65 -7.42 -5.34
C LYS A 33 17.73 -6.42 -4.19
N THR A 34 18.80 -5.65 -4.11
CA THR A 34 19.13 -4.84 -2.91
C THR A 34 19.47 -3.39 -3.23
N LYS A 35 19.32 -2.95 -4.49
CA LYS A 35 19.66 -1.59 -4.91
C LYS A 35 18.46 -0.90 -5.56
N LYS A 36 18.49 0.42 -5.58
CA LYS A 36 17.54 1.27 -6.29
C LYS A 36 18.28 2.29 -7.14
N LEU A 37 17.76 2.57 -8.34
CA LEU A 37 18.15 3.78 -9.07
C LEU A 37 17.28 4.92 -8.56
N ALA A 38 17.87 6.08 -8.33
CA ALA A 38 17.16 7.27 -7.88
C ALA A 38 17.55 8.49 -8.72
N LEU A 39 16.59 9.38 -8.96
CA LEU A 39 16.87 10.73 -9.44
C LEU A 39 16.50 11.73 -8.35
N LEU A 40 17.46 12.57 -7.99
CA LEU A 40 17.29 13.65 -7.03
C LEU A 40 17.12 14.96 -7.79
N PHE A 41 16.24 15.81 -7.27
CA PHE A 41 15.77 17.01 -7.92
C PHE A 41 16.11 18.24 -7.10
N ASP A 42 16.59 19.27 -7.79
CA ASP A 42 16.56 20.64 -7.30
C ASP A 42 15.28 21.27 -7.87
N GLN A 43 14.34 21.60 -6.98
CA GLN A 43 12.97 21.92 -7.34
C GLN A 43 12.38 20.85 -8.26
N ASP A 44 12.07 21.17 -9.52
CA ASP A 44 11.48 20.26 -10.52
C ASP A 44 12.49 19.74 -11.56
N ASN A 45 13.77 20.08 -11.43
CA ASN A 45 14.81 19.67 -12.37
C ASN A 45 15.60 18.46 -11.82
N PRO A 46 15.69 17.33 -12.54
CA PRO A 46 16.53 16.21 -12.14
C PRO A 46 18.00 16.60 -12.30
N VAL A 47 18.76 16.54 -11.21
CA VAL A 47 20.15 17.03 -11.15
C VAL A 47 21.15 15.93 -10.80
N ILE A 48 20.73 14.90 -10.06
CA ILE A 48 21.61 13.81 -9.62
C ILE A 48 20.97 12.47 -9.93
N PHE A 49 21.73 11.60 -10.58
CA PHE A 49 21.44 10.18 -10.62
C PHE A 49 22.25 9.47 -9.52
N ALA A 50 21.60 8.58 -8.78
CA ALA A 50 22.21 7.82 -7.70
C ALA A 50 21.80 6.35 -7.75
N VAL A 51 22.69 5.48 -7.27
CA VAL A 51 22.36 4.09 -6.92
C VAL A 51 22.36 4.00 -5.40
N LEU A 52 21.22 3.66 -4.83
CA LEU A 52 21.05 3.52 -3.38
C LEU A 52 21.08 2.03 -3.01
N ASN A 53 21.70 1.69 -1.88
CA ASN A 53 21.53 0.37 -1.28
C ASN A 53 20.17 0.27 -0.55
N LYS A 54 19.92 -0.88 0.07
CA LYS A 54 18.69 -1.15 0.85
C LYS A 54 18.55 -0.26 2.09
N ASP A 55 19.65 0.28 2.60
CA ASP A 55 19.73 1.08 3.83
C ASP A 55 19.59 2.59 3.51
N GLY A 56 19.70 2.96 2.23
CA GLY A 56 19.62 4.33 1.74
C GLY A 56 20.96 4.99 1.50
N ASP A 57 22.06 4.26 1.70
CA ASP A 57 23.40 4.74 1.41
C ASP A 57 23.64 4.79 -0.09
N PHE A 58 24.35 5.81 -0.51
CA PHE A 58 24.79 5.97 -1.88
C PHE A 58 25.93 4.99 -2.17
N LEU A 59 25.73 4.14 -3.17
CA LEU A 59 26.76 3.21 -3.65
C LEU A 59 27.62 3.93 -4.69
N ASP A 60 28.91 4.04 -4.39
CA ASP A 60 30.02 4.62 -5.17
C ASP A 60 29.67 5.79 -6.12
N SER A 61 30.09 6.98 -5.66
CA SER A 61 30.31 8.23 -6.39
C SER A 61 29.09 9.14 -6.60
N PHE A 62 28.93 10.01 -5.61
CA PHE A 62 28.20 11.28 -5.62
C PHE A 62 28.48 12.13 -6.88
N PHE A 63 27.43 12.83 -7.35
CA PHE A 63 27.44 13.93 -8.32
C PHE A 63 28.26 13.72 -9.60
N LEU A 64 27.78 12.83 -10.46
CA LEU A 64 28.20 12.89 -11.84
C LEU A 64 27.42 14.04 -12.48
N SER A 65 28.05 15.21 -12.55
CA SER A 65 27.75 16.21 -13.57
C SER A 65 27.86 15.53 -14.93
N LYS A 66 26.75 14.92 -15.37
CA LYS A 66 26.64 14.10 -16.60
C LYS A 66 27.69 12.97 -16.71
N LYS A 67 27.52 11.86 -16.00
CA LYS A 67 28.02 10.56 -16.53
C LYS A 67 26.86 9.74 -17.08
N THR A 68 26.96 9.52 -18.38
CA THR A 68 26.13 8.76 -19.31
C THR A 68 26.29 7.24 -19.11
N THR A 69 26.08 6.72 -17.90
CA THR A 69 25.93 5.26 -17.77
C THR A 69 24.62 4.84 -18.44
N ALA A 70 24.58 3.62 -18.98
CA ALA A 70 23.34 3.09 -19.59
C ALA A 70 22.16 3.13 -18.60
N ALA A 71 22.42 2.85 -17.32
CA ALA A 71 21.43 2.93 -16.25
C ALA A 71 20.90 4.36 -16.05
N SER A 72 21.78 5.36 -16.01
CA SER A 72 21.39 6.77 -15.87
C SER A 72 20.57 7.26 -17.09
N LYS A 73 21.01 6.91 -18.30
CA LYS A 73 20.28 7.24 -19.54
C LYS A 73 18.88 6.62 -19.55
N ASN A 74 18.78 5.34 -19.23
CA ASN A 74 17.52 4.61 -19.18
C ASN A 74 16.58 5.18 -18.10
N ALA A 75 17.09 5.49 -16.92
CA ALA A 75 16.30 6.11 -15.85
C ALA A 75 15.77 7.49 -16.26
N MET A 76 16.61 8.31 -16.90
CA MET A 76 16.21 9.63 -17.41
C MET A 76 15.18 9.54 -18.54
N GLU A 77 15.33 8.61 -19.49
CA GLU A 77 14.36 8.38 -20.57
C GLU A 77 13.02 7.89 -20.01
N ARG A 78 13.07 6.99 -19.03
CA ARG A 78 11.87 6.49 -18.34
C ARG A 78 11.18 7.60 -17.56
N TYR A 79 11.94 8.42 -16.82
CA TYR A 79 11.40 9.59 -16.15
C TYR A 79 10.76 10.57 -17.13
N LYS A 80 11.41 10.90 -18.26
CA LYS A 80 10.85 11.78 -19.29
C LYS A 80 9.52 11.26 -19.81
N LYS A 81 9.42 9.96 -20.12
CA LYS A 81 8.17 9.32 -20.55
C LYS A 81 7.06 9.49 -19.51
N ILE A 82 7.38 9.31 -18.22
CA ILE A 82 6.43 9.49 -17.12
C ILE A 82 6.02 10.96 -17.03
N ALA A 83 6.97 11.89 -17.05
CA ALA A 83 6.73 13.33 -16.94
C ALA A 83 5.86 13.84 -18.11
N ASP A 84 6.14 13.41 -19.34
CA ASP A 84 5.37 13.79 -20.52
C ASP A 84 3.96 13.24 -20.49
N ARG A 85 3.78 12.02 -19.98
CA ARG A 85 2.44 11.48 -19.74
C ARG A 85 1.70 12.27 -18.67
N LYS A 86 2.39 12.66 -17.59
CA LYS A 86 1.80 13.41 -16.48
C LYS A 86 1.34 14.82 -16.86
N LYS A 87 1.94 15.42 -17.90
CA LYS A 87 1.47 16.71 -18.47
C LYS A 87 0.07 16.63 -19.08
N GLN A 88 -0.44 15.43 -19.38
CA GLN A 88 -1.78 15.25 -19.93
C GLN A 88 -2.87 15.41 -18.86
N TYR A 89 -2.51 15.25 -17.58
CA TYR A 89 -3.40 15.57 -16.47
C TYR A 89 -3.48 17.08 -16.29
N ARG A 90 -4.69 17.63 -16.41
CA ARG A 90 -4.99 19.07 -16.26
C ARG A 90 -5.00 19.48 -14.78
N VAL A 91 -3.87 19.28 -14.10
CA VAL A 91 -3.65 19.62 -12.68
C VAL A 91 -2.50 20.60 -12.59
N THR A 92 -2.79 21.81 -12.12
CA THR A 92 -1.80 22.88 -11.94
C THR A 92 -0.99 22.70 -10.66
N GLN A 93 0.11 23.45 -10.49
CA GLN A 93 0.86 23.44 -9.23
C GLN A 93 0.02 23.95 -8.05
N ASP A 94 -0.88 24.91 -8.27
CA ASP A 94 -1.79 25.40 -7.25
C ASP A 94 -2.82 24.34 -6.84
N ASP A 95 -3.34 23.58 -7.82
CA ASP A 95 -4.22 22.44 -7.54
C ASP A 95 -3.51 21.37 -6.70
N LEU A 96 -2.26 21.06 -7.02
CA LEU A 96 -1.45 20.09 -6.26
C LEU A 96 -1.18 20.56 -4.82
N ARG A 97 -0.93 21.86 -4.62
CA ARG A 97 -0.74 22.45 -3.28
C ARG A 97 -2.03 22.43 -2.48
N ASP A 98 -3.16 22.71 -3.11
CA ASP A 98 -4.47 22.67 -2.46
C ASP A 98 -4.86 21.23 -2.11
N ALA A 99 -4.51 20.26 -2.96
CA ALA A 99 -4.78 18.83 -2.76
C ALA A 99 -4.03 18.19 -1.58
N LEU A 100 -3.05 18.89 -0.98
CA LEU A 100 -2.39 18.46 0.26
C LEU A 100 -3.24 18.71 1.52
N LYS A 101 -4.34 19.45 1.40
CA LYS A 101 -5.28 19.74 2.48
C LYS A 101 -6.41 18.73 2.51
N THR A 102 -7.16 18.72 3.63
CA THR A 102 -8.38 17.91 3.76
C THR A 102 -9.48 18.42 2.82
N PRO A 103 -10.49 17.59 2.50
CA PRO A 103 -11.65 18.03 1.70
C PRO A 103 -12.32 19.31 2.23
N ASP A 104 -12.39 19.45 3.55
CA ASP A 104 -13.04 20.60 4.20
C ASP A 104 -12.20 21.89 4.12
N GLU A 105 -10.88 21.78 3.95
CA GLU A 105 -9.94 22.91 3.91
C GLU A 105 -9.48 23.28 2.49
N ALA A 106 -9.66 22.35 1.54
CA ALA A 106 -9.31 22.54 0.15
C ALA A 106 -10.29 23.53 -0.50
N LYS A 107 -9.75 24.47 -1.28
CA LYS A 107 -10.56 25.42 -2.04
C LYS A 107 -11.19 24.78 -3.28
N MET A 108 -10.58 23.71 -3.81
CA MET A 108 -11.08 22.94 -4.96
C MET A 108 -11.51 23.82 -6.14
N LYS A 109 -10.72 24.85 -6.48
CA LYS A 109 -11.03 25.77 -7.59
C LYS A 109 -11.25 25.04 -8.91
N ASN A 110 -10.57 23.91 -9.10
CA ASN A 110 -10.81 22.98 -10.17
C ASN A 110 -11.87 21.95 -9.73
N GLU A 111 -13.09 22.06 -10.23
CA GLU A 111 -14.22 21.19 -9.88
C GLU A 111 -13.94 19.70 -10.17
N ASN A 112 -13.04 19.41 -11.12
CA ASN A 112 -12.68 18.05 -11.52
C ASN A 112 -11.40 17.55 -10.83
N ILE A 113 -10.90 18.24 -9.81
CA ILE A 113 -9.61 17.91 -9.19
C ILE A 113 -9.55 16.47 -8.69
N MET A 114 -10.59 15.98 -8.02
CA MET A 114 -10.63 14.61 -7.51
C MET A 114 -10.52 13.58 -8.63
N LYS A 115 -11.31 13.74 -9.70
CA LYS A 115 -11.23 12.87 -10.88
C LYS A 115 -9.82 12.84 -11.47
N HIS A 116 -9.18 14.00 -11.64
CA HIS A 116 -7.82 14.05 -12.18
C HIS A 116 -6.79 13.38 -11.26
N LEU A 117 -6.93 13.52 -9.94
CA LEU A 117 -6.05 12.84 -8.97
C LEU A 117 -6.26 11.32 -8.99
N VAL A 118 -7.51 10.86 -9.08
CA VAL A 118 -7.86 9.43 -9.20
C VAL A 118 -7.31 8.84 -10.50
N ASP A 119 -7.53 9.52 -11.63
CA ASP A 119 -7.04 9.09 -12.95
C ASP A 119 -5.52 8.98 -13.00
N GLU A 120 -4.82 9.88 -12.30
CA GLU A 120 -3.36 9.83 -12.19
C GLU A 120 -2.89 8.66 -11.29
N HIS A 121 -3.52 8.45 -10.13
CA HIS A 121 -3.22 7.29 -9.28
C HIS A 121 -3.47 5.98 -10.02
N LEU A 122 -4.57 5.87 -10.76
CA LEU A 122 -4.91 4.68 -11.55
C LEU A 122 -3.85 4.38 -12.61
N GLU A 123 -3.34 5.40 -13.29
CA GLU A 123 -2.25 5.20 -14.25
C GLU A 123 -0.95 4.80 -13.57
N ASP A 124 -0.61 5.48 -12.46
CA ASP A 124 0.58 5.15 -11.66
C ASP A 124 0.52 3.70 -11.13
N ILE A 125 -0.65 3.23 -10.66
CA ILE A 125 -0.89 1.85 -10.23
C ILE A 125 -0.76 0.88 -11.41
N LYS A 126 -1.43 1.16 -12.53
CA LYS A 126 -1.43 0.31 -13.72
C LYS A 126 -0.01 0.09 -14.25
N GLN A 127 0.78 1.15 -14.29
CA GLN A 127 2.15 1.14 -14.82
C GLN A 127 3.21 0.84 -13.77
N LEU A 128 2.84 0.80 -12.49
CA LEU A 128 3.75 0.70 -11.34
C LEU A 128 4.80 1.83 -11.37
N TRP A 129 4.38 3.05 -11.68
CA TRP A 129 5.27 4.21 -11.75
C TRP A 129 5.52 4.84 -10.39
N PRO A 130 6.68 5.52 -10.19
CA PRO A 130 6.87 6.44 -9.08
C PRO A 130 5.81 7.54 -9.09
N SER A 131 4.98 7.58 -8.05
CA SER A 131 3.88 8.54 -7.99
C SER A 131 4.34 9.93 -7.55
N ARG A 132 4.01 10.95 -8.35
CA ARG A 132 4.31 12.35 -7.96
C ARG A 132 3.37 12.80 -6.85
N LEU A 133 2.12 12.33 -6.84
CA LEU A 133 1.14 12.66 -5.82
C LEU A 133 1.58 12.14 -4.45
N LEU A 134 2.01 10.87 -4.39
CA LEU A 134 2.53 10.29 -3.15
C LEU A 134 3.88 10.87 -2.74
N THR A 135 4.72 11.24 -3.71
CA THR A 135 5.97 11.95 -3.44
C THR A 135 5.68 13.31 -2.80
N LEU A 136 4.77 14.09 -3.38
CA LEU A 136 4.34 15.39 -2.87
C LEU A 136 3.74 15.27 -1.47
N GLN A 137 2.85 14.30 -1.26
CA GLN A 137 2.27 14.01 0.05
C GLN A 137 3.32 13.67 1.10
N LYS A 138 4.38 12.94 0.75
CA LYS A 138 5.48 12.63 1.68
C LYS A 138 6.37 13.82 1.99
N THR A 139 6.59 14.71 1.02
CA THR A 139 7.50 15.84 1.18
C THR A 139 6.84 17.01 1.90
N ASP A 140 5.59 17.32 1.53
CA ASP A 140 4.91 18.56 1.91
C ASP A 140 3.56 18.34 2.61
N GLY A 141 3.05 17.11 2.63
CA GLY A 141 1.77 16.77 3.26
C GLY A 141 1.81 16.90 4.78
N LYS A 142 0.79 17.55 5.34
CA LYS A 142 0.64 17.77 6.80
C LYS A 142 -0.42 16.90 7.46
N THR A 143 -1.23 16.21 6.65
CA THR A 143 -2.38 15.42 7.10
C THR A 143 -2.48 14.11 6.33
N ASN A 144 -2.92 13.05 7.00
CA ASN A 144 -3.22 11.75 6.38
C ASN A 144 -4.62 11.69 5.75
N ARG A 145 -5.32 12.82 5.71
CA ARG A 145 -6.68 12.95 5.14
C ARG A 145 -6.71 13.94 3.98
N SER A 146 -5.61 14.09 3.26
CA SER A 146 -5.53 15.02 2.14
C SER A 146 -6.38 14.55 0.95
N LEU A 147 -6.74 15.46 0.04
CA LEU A 147 -7.40 15.08 -1.22
C LEU A 147 -6.56 14.07 -2.01
N ILE A 148 -5.23 14.18 -1.98
CA ILE A 148 -4.33 13.19 -2.62
C ILE A 148 -4.56 11.79 -2.07
N LEU A 149 -4.73 11.65 -0.75
CA LEU A 149 -4.91 10.36 -0.11
C LEU A 149 -6.35 9.86 -0.21
N ALA A 150 -7.34 10.75 -0.20
CA ALA A 150 -8.72 10.40 -0.52
C ALA A 150 -8.84 9.85 -1.96
N ALA A 151 -8.19 10.52 -2.92
CA ALA A 151 -8.14 10.05 -4.31
C ALA A 151 -7.38 8.73 -4.45
N LEU A 152 -6.37 8.47 -3.60
CA LEU A 152 -5.70 7.17 -3.57
C LEU A 152 -6.69 6.08 -3.15
N GLU A 153 -7.48 6.29 -2.10
CA GLU A 153 -8.47 5.30 -1.63
C GLU A 153 -9.45 4.93 -2.75
N GLU A 154 -10.02 5.91 -3.43
CA GLU A 154 -10.92 5.70 -4.57
C GLU A 154 -10.21 4.97 -5.73
N ALA A 155 -8.98 5.35 -6.05
CA ALA A 155 -8.19 4.65 -7.07
C ALA A 155 -7.90 3.19 -6.69
N LEU A 156 -7.68 2.87 -5.41
CA LEU A 156 -7.44 1.50 -4.94
C LEU A 156 -8.70 0.63 -5.04
N GLU A 157 -9.89 1.20 -4.89
CA GLU A 157 -11.16 0.48 -5.10
C GLU A 157 -11.39 0.13 -6.58
N LEU A 158 -10.94 0.99 -7.50
CA LEU A 158 -11.13 0.81 -8.94
C LEU A 158 -10.01 0.01 -9.61
N ALA A 159 -8.81 -0.01 -9.03
CA ALA A 159 -7.64 -0.66 -9.61
C ALA A 159 -7.69 -2.19 -9.52
N ASN A 160 -6.86 -2.86 -10.34
CA ASN A 160 -6.59 -4.28 -10.14
C ASN A 160 -5.84 -4.49 -8.80
N GLY A 161 -6.42 -5.28 -7.90
CA GLY A 161 -5.89 -5.48 -6.54
C GLY A 161 -4.43 -5.97 -6.47
N ALA A 162 -3.98 -6.84 -7.39
CA ALA A 162 -2.60 -7.33 -7.41
C ALA A 162 -1.61 -6.23 -7.82
N LYS A 163 -1.95 -5.42 -8.83
CA LYS A 163 -1.16 -4.24 -9.21
C LYS A 163 -1.17 -3.17 -8.10
N ALA A 164 -2.31 -2.94 -7.47
CA ALA A 164 -2.44 -2.03 -6.36
C ALA A 164 -1.57 -2.44 -5.17
N LEU A 165 -1.52 -3.74 -4.82
CA LEU A 165 -0.62 -4.25 -3.78
C LEU A 165 0.85 -3.97 -4.12
N GLN A 166 1.29 -4.30 -5.33
CA GLN A 166 2.66 -4.02 -5.77
C GLN A 166 2.99 -2.53 -5.71
N PHE A 167 2.04 -1.68 -6.11
CA PHE A 167 2.17 -0.24 -6.05
C PHE A 167 2.32 0.28 -4.61
N LEU A 168 1.43 -0.11 -3.70
CA LEU A 168 1.47 0.29 -2.29
C LEU A 168 2.76 -0.16 -1.61
N VAL A 169 3.16 -1.41 -1.84
CA VAL A 169 4.41 -1.99 -1.35
C VAL A 169 5.62 -1.17 -1.82
N ARG A 170 5.69 -0.85 -3.12
CA ARG A 170 6.79 -0.06 -3.69
C ARG A 170 6.87 1.33 -3.08
N HIS A 171 5.73 1.94 -2.79
CA HIS A 171 5.65 3.29 -2.24
C HIS A 171 5.64 3.33 -0.71
N ARG A 172 5.60 2.18 -0.02
CA ARG A 172 5.50 2.08 1.45
C ARG A 172 4.26 2.78 2.02
N PHE A 173 3.13 2.60 1.33
CA PHE A 173 1.80 2.97 1.82
C PHE A 173 1.11 1.74 2.41
N ASP A 174 1.82 1.03 3.28
CA ASP A 174 1.39 -0.28 3.80
C ASP A 174 0.07 -0.21 4.58
N ASN A 175 -0.21 0.94 5.21
CA ASN A 175 -1.46 1.19 5.93
C ASN A 175 -2.71 1.18 5.03
N TYR A 176 -2.54 1.30 3.70
CA TYR A 176 -3.63 1.23 2.72
C TYR A 176 -3.86 -0.20 2.19
N VAL A 177 -2.96 -1.15 2.50
CA VAL A 177 -3.13 -2.55 2.07
C VAL A 177 -4.45 -3.15 2.55
N PRO A 178 -4.93 -2.91 3.78
CA PRO A 178 -6.25 -3.39 4.21
C PRO A 178 -7.41 -2.96 3.30
N ASN A 179 -7.32 -1.81 2.64
CA ASN A 179 -8.36 -1.34 1.72
C ASN A 179 -8.48 -2.25 0.49
N LEU A 180 -7.40 -2.93 0.09
CA LEU A 180 -7.42 -3.87 -1.02
C LEU A 180 -8.26 -5.12 -0.74
N SER A 181 -8.66 -5.36 0.51
CA SER A 181 -9.55 -6.47 0.86
C SER A 181 -10.92 -6.40 0.20
N ILE A 182 -11.34 -5.24 -0.30
CA ILE A 182 -12.55 -5.11 -1.13
C ILE A 182 -12.50 -6.01 -2.38
N HIS A 183 -11.30 -6.28 -2.89
CA HIS A 183 -11.07 -7.14 -4.05
C HIS A 183 -11.04 -8.63 -3.70
N PHE A 184 -10.96 -8.99 -2.41
CA PHE A 184 -10.80 -10.39 -1.98
C PHE A 184 -11.93 -11.32 -2.48
N PRO A 185 -13.23 -10.94 -2.43
CA PRO A 185 -14.29 -11.82 -2.91
C PRO A 185 -14.18 -12.19 -4.39
N ALA A 186 -13.67 -11.28 -5.22
CA ALA A 186 -13.45 -11.50 -6.64
C ALA A 186 -12.08 -12.13 -6.94
N HIS A 187 -11.07 -11.86 -6.10
CA HIS A 187 -9.68 -12.27 -6.29
C HIS A 187 -9.05 -12.83 -5.00
N PRO A 188 -9.42 -14.04 -4.56
CA PRO A 188 -8.95 -14.60 -3.29
C PRO A 188 -7.44 -14.78 -3.19
N GLN A 189 -6.75 -14.94 -4.33
CA GLN A 189 -5.29 -15.03 -4.43
C GLN A 189 -4.57 -13.83 -3.82
N LEU A 190 -5.22 -12.65 -3.77
CA LEU A 190 -4.68 -11.45 -3.15
C LEU A 190 -4.30 -11.68 -1.68
N LEU A 191 -5.05 -12.51 -0.96
CA LEU A 191 -4.73 -12.85 0.43
C LEU A 191 -3.36 -13.55 0.53
N GLU A 192 -3.06 -14.47 -0.37
CA GLU A 192 -1.77 -15.17 -0.38
C GLU A 192 -0.63 -14.23 -0.75
N ASP A 193 -0.85 -13.29 -1.68
CA ASP A 193 0.15 -12.28 -2.04
C ASP A 193 0.48 -11.35 -0.87
N VAL A 194 -0.55 -10.88 -0.15
CA VAL A 194 -0.40 -10.05 1.06
C VAL A 194 0.36 -10.83 2.14
N LYS A 195 -0.06 -12.07 2.44
CA LYS A 195 0.62 -12.91 3.45
C LYS A 195 2.07 -13.15 3.10
N LYS A 196 2.34 -13.57 1.86
CA LYS A 196 3.69 -13.89 1.40
C LYS A 196 4.61 -12.70 1.53
N TYR A 197 4.13 -11.50 1.20
CA TYR A 197 4.95 -10.30 1.32
C TYR A 197 5.20 -9.92 2.79
N TYR A 198 4.14 -9.81 3.60
CA TYR A 198 4.25 -9.21 4.93
C TYR A 198 4.69 -10.18 6.03
N LEU A 199 4.37 -11.47 5.94
CA LEU A 199 4.75 -12.43 6.98
C LEU A 199 6.23 -12.82 6.91
N THR A 200 6.88 -12.71 5.74
CA THR A 200 8.33 -12.92 5.61
C THR A 200 9.13 -11.94 6.49
N ASP A 201 8.64 -10.72 6.66
CA ASP A 201 9.25 -9.68 7.48
C ASP A 201 8.53 -9.49 8.84
N ASN A 202 7.75 -10.49 9.25
CA ASN A 202 7.03 -10.55 10.54
C ASN A 202 6.04 -9.39 10.76
N GLN A 203 5.46 -8.85 9.68
CA GLN A 203 4.53 -7.71 9.70
C GLN A 203 3.08 -8.19 9.86
N VAL A 204 2.84 -8.92 10.95
CA VAL A 204 1.56 -9.59 11.24
C VAL A 204 0.39 -8.61 11.32
N ALA A 205 0.62 -7.40 11.81
CA ALA A 205 -0.42 -6.39 12.00
C ALA A 205 -1.12 -5.98 10.68
N ILE A 206 -0.38 -5.87 9.58
CA ILE A 206 -0.95 -5.50 8.27
C ILE A 206 -1.83 -6.63 7.74
N VAL A 207 -1.35 -7.87 7.85
CA VAL A 207 -2.12 -9.06 7.43
C VAL A 207 -3.39 -9.22 8.27
N GLN A 208 -3.29 -8.98 9.59
CA GLN A 208 -4.44 -8.98 10.48
C GLN A 208 -5.48 -7.93 10.07
N GLN A 209 -5.07 -6.69 9.80
CA GLN A 209 -5.98 -5.64 9.36
C GLN A 209 -6.65 -5.98 8.03
N PHE A 210 -5.88 -6.52 7.08
CA PHE A 210 -6.42 -7.01 5.80
C PHE A 210 -7.49 -8.09 6.03
N LEU A 211 -7.22 -9.10 6.86
CA LEU A 211 -8.18 -10.16 7.18
C LEU A 211 -9.45 -9.61 7.82
N LEU A 212 -9.32 -8.65 8.75
CA LEU A 212 -10.47 -8.02 9.43
C LEU A 212 -11.31 -7.18 8.46
N HIS A 213 -10.69 -6.46 7.53
CA HIS A 213 -11.43 -5.74 6.49
C HIS A 213 -12.08 -6.70 5.49
N ALA A 214 -11.38 -7.76 5.07
CA ALA A 214 -11.97 -8.79 4.21
C ALA A 214 -13.18 -9.46 4.86
N ALA A 215 -13.13 -9.72 6.16
CA ALA A 215 -14.24 -10.27 6.92
C ALA A 215 -15.44 -9.31 7.05
N ARG A 216 -15.31 -8.01 6.75
CA ARG A 216 -16.42 -7.06 6.67
C ARG A 216 -17.12 -7.10 5.32
N THR A 217 -16.37 -7.29 4.25
CA THR A 217 -16.87 -7.16 2.87
C THR A 217 -17.24 -8.50 2.23
N THR A 218 -16.69 -9.61 2.74
CA THR A 218 -16.96 -10.95 2.19
C THR A 218 -18.42 -11.37 2.46
N PRO A 219 -19.19 -11.77 1.44
CA PRO A 219 -20.53 -12.33 1.62
C PRO A 219 -20.50 -13.60 2.48
N LEU A 220 -21.44 -13.75 3.43
CA LEU A 220 -21.45 -14.86 4.39
C LEU A 220 -21.88 -16.21 3.78
N ASP A 221 -22.53 -16.19 2.63
CA ASP A 221 -22.92 -17.35 1.82
C ASP A 221 -21.75 -17.92 1.00
N ARG A 222 -20.68 -17.14 0.82
CA ARG A 222 -19.42 -17.60 0.21
C ARG A 222 -18.57 -18.35 1.24
N HIS A 223 -19.06 -19.53 1.63
CA HIS A 223 -18.47 -20.35 2.67
C HIS A 223 -17.00 -20.71 2.42
N ASP A 224 -16.63 -20.93 1.15
CA ASP A 224 -15.26 -21.18 0.70
C ASP A 224 -14.31 -20.04 1.10
N LEU A 225 -14.73 -18.79 0.90
CA LEU A 225 -13.94 -17.61 1.20
C LEU A 225 -13.85 -17.35 2.70
N VAL A 226 -14.95 -17.54 3.42
CA VAL A 226 -14.97 -17.40 4.88
C VAL A 226 -14.05 -18.45 5.54
N GLU A 227 -14.11 -19.70 5.06
CA GLU A 227 -13.23 -20.77 5.51
C GLU A 227 -11.76 -20.47 5.18
N LEU A 228 -11.47 -19.87 4.02
CA LEU A 228 -10.12 -19.41 3.66
C LEU A 228 -9.58 -18.32 4.62
N LEU A 229 -10.42 -17.35 5.01
CA LEU A 229 -10.04 -16.32 5.98
C LEU A 229 -9.72 -16.93 7.36
N LEU A 230 -10.60 -17.80 7.85
CA LEU A 230 -10.46 -18.43 9.18
C LEU A 230 -9.29 -19.41 9.22
N SER A 231 -9.10 -20.23 8.17
CA SER A 231 -7.96 -21.14 8.08
C SER A 231 -6.63 -20.37 8.03
N THR A 232 -6.59 -19.27 7.30
CA THR A 232 -5.42 -18.37 7.25
C THR A 232 -5.12 -17.79 8.63
N ALA A 233 -6.12 -17.25 9.33
CA ALA A 233 -5.93 -16.69 10.65
C ALA A 233 -5.45 -17.72 11.67
N ASN A 234 -5.98 -18.95 11.62
CA ASN A 234 -5.53 -20.05 12.46
C ASN A 234 -4.04 -20.37 12.23
N LYS A 235 -3.60 -20.44 10.97
CA LYS A 235 -2.19 -20.69 10.62
C LYS A 235 -1.28 -19.57 11.15
N ILE A 236 -1.71 -18.31 11.02
CA ILE A 236 -0.93 -17.17 11.52
C ILE A 236 -0.86 -17.22 13.06
N ASP A 237 -1.97 -17.48 13.75
CA ASP A 237 -2.00 -17.60 15.21
C ASP A 237 -1.08 -18.72 15.72
N GLN A 238 -0.96 -19.84 15.00
CA GLN A 238 -0.05 -20.94 15.34
C GLN A 238 1.43 -20.59 15.16
N ILE A 239 1.78 -19.82 14.13
CA ILE A 239 3.17 -19.48 13.80
C ILE A 239 3.65 -18.25 14.59
N HIS A 240 2.79 -17.24 14.73
CA HIS A 240 3.14 -15.92 15.28
C HIS A 240 2.54 -15.66 16.66
N TYR A 241 1.89 -16.65 17.28
CA TYR A 241 1.27 -16.56 18.62
C TYR A 241 0.27 -15.38 18.77
N SER A 242 -0.43 -15.04 17.69
CA SER A 242 -1.43 -13.97 17.66
C SER A 242 -2.83 -14.44 18.09
N LYS A 243 -3.81 -13.53 18.08
CA LYS A 243 -5.22 -13.79 18.43
C LYS A 243 -6.19 -13.42 17.30
N ILE A 244 -5.73 -13.49 16.05
CA ILE A 244 -6.45 -13.03 14.86
C ILE A 244 -7.70 -13.87 14.63
N LEU A 245 -7.61 -15.20 14.75
CA LEU A 245 -8.73 -16.11 14.52
C LEU A 245 -9.93 -15.72 15.38
N ARG A 246 -9.68 -15.43 16.66
CA ARG A 246 -10.72 -15.05 17.61
C ARG A 246 -11.37 -13.71 17.27
N GLN A 247 -10.59 -12.74 16.81
CA GLN A 247 -11.13 -11.45 16.39
C GLN A 247 -12.01 -11.59 15.15
N LEU A 248 -11.58 -12.39 14.17
CA LEU A 248 -12.39 -12.68 12.98
C LEU A 248 -13.68 -13.40 13.35
N LEU A 249 -13.62 -14.43 14.19
CA LEU A 249 -14.82 -15.13 14.66
C LEU A 249 -15.79 -14.19 15.36
N SER A 250 -15.29 -13.31 16.23
CA SER A 250 -16.14 -12.33 16.92
C SER A 250 -16.84 -11.39 15.94
N HIS A 251 -16.17 -11.00 14.84
CA HIS A 251 -16.74 -10.14 13.82
C HIS A 251 -17.77 -10.88 12.96
N LEU A 252 -17.40 -12.07 12.46
CA LEU A 252 -18.25 -12.89 11.60
C LEU A 252 -19.49 -13.40 12.35
N PHE A 253 -19.40 -13.75 13.64
CA PHE A 253 -20.57 -14.14 14.43
C PHE A 253 -21.56 -13.01 14.63
N LYS A 254 -21.07 -11.77 14.78
CA LYS A 254 -21.94 -10.61 14.83
C LYS A 254 -22.69 -10.45 13.50
N ARG A 255 -21.96 -10.51 12.38
CA ARG A 255 -22.56 -10.45 11.03
C ARG A 255 -23.55 -11.60 10.77
N ALA A 256 -23.23 -12.82 11.18
CA ALA A 256 -24.13 -13.97 10.99
C ALA A 256 -25.46 -13.80 11.73
N LYS A 257 -25.43 -13.22 12.93
CA LYS A 257 -26.64 -12.88 13.67
C LYS A 257 -27.42 -11.75 12.99
N ASP A 258 -26.73 -10.70 12.56
CA ASP A 258 -27.34 -9.47 12.08
C ASP A 258 -27.85 -9.58 10.62
N GLU A 259 -27.13 -10.29 9.75
CA GLU A 259 -27.39 -10.34 8.29
C GLU A 259 -28.19 -11.58 7.86
N VAL A 260 -27.97 -12.73 8.49
CA VAL A 260 -28.61 -14.01 8.12
C VAL A 260 -29.45 -14.63 9.24
N ASN A 261 -29.58 -13.95 10.38
CA ASN A 261 -30.38 -14.38 11.54
C ASN A 261 -30.09 -15.82 12.00
N GLN A 262 -28.84 -16.27 11.88
CA GLN A 262 -28.40 -17.59 12.30
C GLN A 262 -27.66 -17.52 13.63
N SER A 263 -27.77 -18.58 14.43
CA SER A 263 -26.92 -18.72 15.61
C SER A 263 -25.46 -18.93 15.17
N PRO A 264 -24.46 -18.40 15.92
CA PRO A 264 -23.04 -18.60 15.59
C PRO A 264 -22.64 -20.07 15.41
N LYS A 265 -23.26 -20.97 16.19
CA LYS A 265 -22.99 -22.41 16.14
C LYS A 265 -23.54 -23.03 14.86
N ASP A 266 -24.77 -22.70 14.50
CA ASP A 266 -25.41 -23.25 13.30
C ASP A 266 -24.71 -22.72 12.05
N TRP A 267 -24.46 -21.41 11.99
CA TRP A 267 -23.74 -20.80 10.88
C TRP A 267 -22.36 -21.42 10.68
N LEU A 268 -21.59 -21.63 11.75
CA LEU A 268 -20.25 -22.23 11.67
C LEU A 268 -20.28 -23.70 11.21
N ASN A 269 -21.32 -24.45 11.58
CA ASN A 269 -21.48 -25.84 11.15
C ASN A 269 -21.72 -25.96 9.64
N HIS A 270 -22.47 -25.02 9.06
CA HIS A 270 -22.75 -24.95 7.63
C HIS A 270 -21.59 -24.32 6.83
N THR A 271 -20.84 -23.40 7.44
CA THR A 271 -19.81 -22.63 6.74
C THR A 271 -18.47 -23.34 6.68
N ILE A 272 -18.08 -24.05 7.74
CA ILE A 272 -16.76 -24.68 7.81
C ILE A 272 -16.87 -26.16 7.46
N HIS A 273 -16.01 -26.65 6.57
CA HIS A 273 -15.97 -28.04 6.16
C HIS A 273 -14.75 -28.76 6.76
N ASP A 274 -13.62 -28.07 6.93
CA ASP A 274 -12.43 -28.63 7.54
C ASP A 274 -12.62 -28.95 9.04
N LYS A 275 -12.56 -30.25 9.36
CA LYS A 275 -12.66 -30.77 10.73
C LYS A 275 -11.54 -30.25 11.64
N LYS A 276 -10.31 -30.08 11.13
CA LYS A 276 -9.17 -29.58 11.92
C LYS A 276 -9.38 -28.10 12.29
N LEU A 277 -9.89 -27.32 11.34
CA LEU A 277 -10.26 -25.93 11.60
C LEU A 277 -11.39 -25.84 12.63
N LYS A 278 -12.46 -26.65 12.52
CA LYS A 278 -13.53 -26.71 13.53
C LYS A 278 -13.00 -26.96 14.94
N GLN A 279 -12.09 -27.93 15.09
CA GLN A 279 -11.47 -28.23 16.39
C GLN A 279 -10.66 -27.03 16.91
N SER A 280 -9.88 -26.38 16.04
CA SER A 280 -9.07 -25.21 16.40
C SER A 280 -9.95 -24.03 16.82
N ILE A 281 -11.07 -23.80 16.14
CA ILE A 281 -12.06 -22.79 16.51
C ILE A 281 -12.67 -23.10 17.88
N ALA A 282 -13.11 -24.35 18.11
CA ALA A 282 -13.66 -24.75 19.40
C ALA A 282 -12.67 -24.54 20.55
N LEU A 283 -11.39 -24.85 20.35
CA LEU A 283 -10.33 -24.59 21.33
C LEU A 283 -10.10 -23.10 21.56
N SER A 284 -10.07 -22.30 20.49
CA SER A 284 -9.90 -20.84 20.56
C SER A 284 -11.04 -20.16 21.32
N LEU A 285 -12.28 -20.65 21.15
CA LEU A 285 -13.48 -20.15 21.84
C LEU A 285 -13.55 -20.59 23.30
N LYS A 286 -13.14 -21.83 23.62
CA LYS A 286 -13.11 -22.36 25.01
C LYS A 286 -12.11 -21.62 25.89
N LYS A 287 -11.06 -21.02 25.32
CA LYS A 287 -10.13 -20.14 26.05
C LYS A 287 -10.81 -18.80 26.43
N LYS A 288 -11.73 -18.77 27.41
CA LYS A 288 -12.27 -17.50 27.98
C LYS A 288 -12.57 -17.59 29.50
N THR A 289 -11.59 -17.18 30.31
CA THR A 289 -11.68 -16.32 31.53
C THR A 289 -10.25 -16.09 32.01
N GLY A 290 -9.81 -14.84 31.94
CA GLY A 290 -8.49 -14.33 32.31
C GLY A 290 -8.49 -12.87 31.93
#